data_AF-A0A385YRZ2-F1
#
_entry.id   AF-A0A385YRZ2-F1
#
_cell.length_a   1.000
_cell.length_b   1.000
_cell.length_c   1.000
_cell.angle_alpha   90.00
_cell.angle_beta   90.00
_cell.angle_gamma   90.00
#
_symmetry.space_group_name_H-M   'P 1'
#
loop_
_entity.id
_entity.type
_entity.pdbx_description
1 polymer ?
#
loop_
_entity_poly.entity_id
_entity_poly.type
_entity_poly.pdbx_seq_one_letter_code
_entity_poly.pdbx_strand_id
1 'polypeptide(L)'
;MSGTLLTNFWAALLGFTLYFLSSFPFTSPVKTLVASFTWAFIFFLLAFVVRFVIHYVMEPKTPEALEEVEGEQLLKELIQPNAEDATSEQVAQVVKTMLDENHQEAQ
;
A
#
# COMPACT_ATOMS: atom_id res chain seq x y z
N MET A 1 -0.75 -0.66 2.44
CA MET A 1 -0.78 -0.42 0.97
C MET A 1 -0.20 -1.60 0.16
N SER A 2 -0.90 -2.75 0.12
CA SER A 2 -0.49 -3.93 -0.67
C SER A 2 -0.72 -3.72 -2.18
N GLY A 3 0.14 -2.91 -2.79
CA GLY A 3 0.35 -2.89 -4.23
C GLY A 3 1.62 -3.68 -4.48
N THR A 4 1.46 -4.92 -4.94
CA THR A 4 2.56 -5.84 -5.15
C THR A 4 3.57 -5.25 -6.13
N LEU A 5 4.87 -5.47 -5.90
CA LEU A 5 5.94 -5.13 -6.86
C LEU A 5 5.57 -5.54 -8.31
N LEU A 6 4.75 -6.59 -8.44
CA LEU A 6 4.18 -7.12 -9.67
C LEU A 6 3.42 -6.09 -10.53
N THR A 7 2.60 -5.21 -9.96
CA THR A 7 1.87 -4.20 -10.76
C THR A 7 2.82 -3.15 -11.35
N ASN A 8 3.89 -2.79 -10.64
CA ASN A 8 4.92 -1.89 -11.19
C ASN A 8 5.75 -2.58 -12.27
N PHE A 9 5.94 -3.91 -12.19
CA PHE A 9 6.57 -4.68 -13.25
C PHE A 9 5.81 -4.64 -14.58
N TRP A 10 4.48 -4.51 -14.56
CA TRP A 10 3.70 -4.31 -15.79
C TRP A 10 4.06 -3.00 -16.51
N ALA A 11 4.20 -1.90 -15.77
CA ALA A 11 4.65 -0.63 -16.34
C ALA A 11 6.08 -0.72 -16.90
N ALA A 12 6.97 -1.42 -16.19
CA ALA A 12 8.34 -1.68 -16.64
C ALA A 12 8.36 -2.47 -17.96
N LEU A 13 7.54 -3.52 -18.08
CA LEU A 13 7.39 -4.32 -19.30
C LEU A 13 6.88 -3.48 -20.48
N LEU A 14 5.94 -2.58 -20.24
CA LEU A 14 5.47 -1.64 -21.26
C LEU A 14 6.60 -0.71 -21.71
N GLY A 15 7.32 -0.09 -20.79
CA GLY A 15 8.46 0.79 -21.11
C GLY A 15 9.57 0.07 -21.88
N PHE A 16 9.90 -1.16 -21.46
CA PHE A 16 10.84 -2.02 -22.17
C PHE A 16 10.38 -2.27 -23.61
N THR A 17 9.13 -2.71 -23.77
CA THR A 17 8.57 -3.12 -25.06
C THR A 17 8.49 -1.94 -26.02
N LEU A 18 8.00 -0.78 -25.55
CA LEU A 18 7.91 0.46 -26.33
C LEU A 18 9.29 0.88 -26.85
N TYR A 19 10.30 0.92 -25.99
CA TYR A 19 11.63 1.33 -26.40
C TYR A 19 12.30 0.29 -27.31
N PHE A 20 12.13 -1.00 -27.00
CA PHE A 20 12.68 -2.10 -27.79
C PHE A 20 12.12 -2.12 -29.22
N LEU A 21 10.79 -2.06 -29.36
CA LEU A 21 10.14 -2.02 -30.68
C LEU A 21 10.50 -0.73 -31.45
N SER A 22 10.61 0.41 -30.77
CA SER A 22 10.95 1.67 -31.43
C SER A 22 12.41 1.73 -31.92
N SER A 23 13.32 0.99 -31.30
CA SER A 23 14.76 1.07 -31.58
C SER A 23 15.28 -0.11 -32.42
N PHE A 24 14.57 -1.23 -32.47
CA PHE A 24 14.92 -2.39 -33.29
C PHE A 24 14.31 -2.27 -34.70
N PRO A 25 15.06 -2.50 -35.80
CA PRO A 25 16.45 -2.95 -35.89
C PRO A 25 17.46 -1.80 -36.17
N PHE A 26 17.04 -0.54 -36.02
CA PHE A 26 17.83 0.63 -36.44
C PHE A 26 19.16 0.82 -35.69
N THR A 27 19.34 0.12 -34.57
CA THR A 27 20.51 0.21 -33.71
C THR A 27 21.11 -1.18 -33.42
N SER A 28 22.35 -1.20 -32.92
CA SER A 28 22.99 -2.46 -32.50
C SER A 28 22.10 -3.19 -31.48
N PRO A 29 21.78 -4.49 -31.69
CA PRO A 29 20.84 -5.22 -30.83
C PRO A 29 21.21 -5.20 -29.35
N VAL A 30 22.50 -5.25 -29.03
CA VAL A 30 23.00 -5.19 -27.65
C VAL A 30 22.76 -3.80 -27.04
N LYS A 31 22.98 -2.73 -27.82
CA LYS A 31 22.71 -1.36 -27.38
C LYS A 31 21.22 -1.14 -27.14
N THR A 32 20.37 -1.62 -28.06
CA THR A 32 18.92 -1.58 -27.91
C THR A 32 18.48 -2.27 -26.64
N LEU A 33 18.97 -3.49 -26.38
CA LEU A 33 18.60 -4.27 -25.21
C LEU A 33 18.94 -3.56 -23.90
N VAL A 34 20.15 -3.05 -23.76
CA VAL A 34 20.60 -2.33 -22.54
C VAL A 34 19.79 -1.04 -22.34
N ALA A 35 19.54 -0.29 -23.41
CA ALA A 35 18.74 0.92 -23.34
C ALA A 35 17.26 0.63 -23.04
N SER A 36 16.69 -0.47 -23.55
CA SER A 36 15.35 -0.94 -23.19
C SER A 36 15.23 -1.27 -21.70
N PHE A 37 16.22 -1.94 -21.12
CA PHE A 37 16.25 -2.20 -19.67
C PHE A 37 16.34 -0.90 -18.85
N THR A 38 17.09 0.08 -19.32
CA THR A 38 17.17 1.40 -18.68
C THR A 38 15.81 2.09 -18.69
N TRP A 39 15.12 2.07 -19.84
CA TRP A 39 13.75 2.60 -19.95
C TRP A 39 12.73 1.84 -19.10
N ALA A 40 12.85 0.52 -19.00
CA ALA A 40 12.01 -0.30 -18.13
C ALA A 40 12.11 0.16 -16.66
N PHE A 41 13.34 0.43 -16.19
CA PHE A 41 13.56 0.92 -14.83
C PHE A 41 12.97 2.32 -14.60
N ILE A 42 13.07 3.23 -15.59
CA ILE A 42 12.44 4.55 -15.51
C ILE A 42 10.91 4.42 -15.40
N PHE A 43 10.29 3.58 -16.24
CA PHE A 43 8.85 3.34 -16.18
C PHE A 43 8.41 2.66 -14.88
N PHE A 44 9.24 1.77 -14.33
CA PHE A 44 9.02 1.17 -13.02
C PHE A 44 8.96 2.24 -11.92
N LEU A 45 9.86 3.21 -11.93
CA LEU A 45 9.85 4.34 -10.99
C LEU A 45 8.64 5.25 -11.20
N LEU A 46 8.31 5.57 -12.46
CA LEU A 46 7.13 6.36 -12.80
C LEU A 46 5.82 5.71 -12.34
N ALA A 47 5.74 4.38 -12.33
CA ALA A 47 4.58 3.66 -11.84
C ALA A 47 4.28 3.97 -10.37
N PHE A 48 5.30 4.19 -9.52
CA PHE A 48 5.08 4.63 -8.14
C PHE A 48 4.43 6.01 -8.08
N VAL A 49 4.89 6.94 -8.92
CA VAL A 49 4.32 8.30 -8.98
C VAL A 49 2.88 8.25 -9.47
N VAL A 50 2.61 7.52 -10.55
CA VAL A 50 1.26 7.36 -11.09
C VAL A 50 0.33 6.73 -10.04
N ARG A 51 0.79 5.70 -9.32
CA ARG A 51 0.01 5.08 -8.25
C ARG A 51 -0.27 6.06 -7.12
N PHE A 52 0.73 6.85 -6.71
CA PHE A 52 0.55 7.87 -5.69
C PHE A 52 -0.54 8.87 -6.10
N VAL A 53 -0.52 9.33 -7.34
CA VAL A 53 -1.54 10.23 -7.88
C VAL A 53 -2.92 9.55 -7.94
N ILE A 54 -3.00 8.31 -8.40
CA ILE A 54 -4.27 7.55 -8.45
C ILE A 54 -4.87 7.43 -7.04
N HIS A 55 -4.05 7.09 -6.04
CA HIS A 55 -4.49 6.99 -4.66
C HIS A 55 -5.03 8.33 -4.15
N TYR A 56 -4.24 9.39 -4.33
CA TYR A 56 -4.60 10.74 -3.91
C TYR A 56 -5.90 11.26 -4.54
N VAL A 57 -6.16 10.91 -5.81
CA VAL A 57 -7.37 11.34 -6.52
C VAL A 57 -8.57 10.46 -6.18
N MET A 58 -8.35 9.17 -5.90
CA MET A 58 -9.44 8.21 -5.71
C MET A 58 -9.91 8.11 -4.25
N GLU A 59 -9.11 8.55 -3.29
CA GLU A 59 -9.56 8.68 -1.91
C GLU A 59 -10.51 9.87 -1.79
N PRO A 60 -11.81 9.64 -1.49
CA PRO A 60 -12.65 10.73 -1.03
C PRO A 60 -12.01 11.32 0.22
N LYS A 61 -12.04 12.66 0.36
CA LYS A 61 -11.73 13.35 1.63
C LYS A 61 -12.81 13.00 2.66
N THR A 62 -12.90 11.75 3.09
CA THR A 62 -13.56 11.36 4.32
C THR A 62 -12.52 11.47 5.44
N PRO A 63 -12.82 12.13 6.57
CA PRO A 63 -11.89 12.26 7.69
C PRO A 63 -11.62 10.94 8.44
N GLU A 64 -11.90 9.78 7.86
CA GLU A 64 -11.74 8.45 8.46
C GLU A 64 -10.31 7.90 8.31
N ALA A 65 -9.48 8.46 7.42
CA ALA A 65 -8.11 7.98 7.20
C ALA A 65 -7.14 8.32 8.36
N LEU A 66 -7.57 9.14 9.33
CA LEU A 66 -6.82 9.36 10.57
C LEU A 66 -7.16 8.33 11.66
N GLU A 67 -8.37 7.75 11.65
CA GLU A 67 -8.79 6.76 12.65
C GLU A 67 -8.19 5.37 12.39
N GLU A 68 -7.93 4.99 11.14
CA GLU A 68 -7.35 3.66 10.85
C GLU A 68 -5.88 3.56 11.31
N VAL A 69 -5.14 4.66 11.25
CA VAL A 69 -3.73 4.72 11.73
C VAL A 69 -3.66 4.79 13.26
N GLU A 70 -4.55 5.56 13.91
CA GLU A 70 -4.63 5.60 15.38
C GLU A 70 -5.20 4.31 15.96
N GLY A 71 -6.21 3.70 15.33
CA GLY A 71 -6.82 2.44 15.78
C GLY A 71 -5.87 1.25 15.71
N GLU A 72 -5.10 1.11 14.63
CA GLU A 72 -4.07 0.06 14.54
C GLU A 72 -2.89 0.29 15.49
N GLN A 73 -2.51 1.55 15.76
CA GLN A 73 -1.45 1.86 16.72
C GLN A 73 -1.89 1.67 18.17
N LEU A 74 -3.10 2.10 18.54
CA LEU A 74 -3.69 1.87 19.87
C LEU A 74 -3.88 0.37 20.13
N LEU A 75 -4.36 -0.39 19.15
CA LEU A 75 -4.55 -1.83 19.28
C LEU A 75 -3.22 -2.57 19.43
N LYS A 76 -2.14 -2.08 18.79
CA LYS A 76 -0.80 -2.65 18.92
C LYS A 76 -0.11 -2.28 20.25
N GLU A 77 -0.40 -1.09 20.78
CA GLU A 77 0.11 -0.63 22.08
C GLU A 77 -0.65 -1.26 23.26
N LEU A 78 -1.96 -1.52 23.11
CA LEU A 78 -2.78 -2.19 24.13
C LEU A 78 -2.55 -3.71 24.20
N ILE A 79 -2.16 -4.37 23.11
CA ILE A 79 -1.97 -5.84 23.05
C ILE A 79 -0.54 -6.27 23.41
N GLN A 80 0.44 -5.36 23.47
CA GLN A 80 1.81 -5.66 23.90
C GLN A 80 2.25 -4.74 25.04
N PRO A 81 1.89 -5.09 26.28
CA PRO A 81 2.97 -5.35 27.23
C PRO A 81 2.76 -6.55 28.18
N ASN A 82 1.88 -7.52 27.90
CA ASN A 82 1.85 -8.79 28.65
C ASN A 82 1.01 -9.89 27.95
N ALA A 83 1.52 -10.42 26.84
CA ALA A 83 0.89 -11.52 26.12
C ALA A 83 1.38 -12.90 26.62
N GLU A 84 1.39 -13.13 27.94
CA GLU A 84 1.57 -14.49 28.49
C GLU A 84 0.42 -14.97 29.38
N ASP A 85 -0.49 -14.13 29.89
CA ASP A 85 -1.55 -14.59 30.81
C ASP A 85 -2.91 -13.84 30.68
N ALA A 86 -3.37 -13.51 29.47
CA ALA A 86 -4.71 -12.95 29.28
C ALA A 86 -5.70 -14.06 28.86
N THR A 87 -6.47 -14.58 29.81
CA THR A 87 -7.60 -15.47 29.51
C THR A 87 -8.67 -14.70 28.73
N SER A 88 -9.34 -15.38 27.80
CA SER A 88 -10.38 -14.85 26.91
C SER A 88 -11.50 -14.08 27.61
N GLU A 89 -11.69 -14.28 28.91
CA GLU A 89 -12.64 -13.57 29.76
C GLU A 89 -12.26 -12.09 29.98
N GLN A 90 -10.97 -11.77 30.12
CA GLN A 90 -10.52 -10.39 30.34
C GLN A 90 -10.70 -9.53 29.07
N VAL A 91 -10.43 -10.12 27.90
CA VAL A 91 -10.66 -9.46 26.61
C VAL A 91 -12.15 -9.21 26.38
N ALA A 92 -13.01 -10.18 26.73
CA ALA A 92 -14.46 -10.02 26.62
C ALA A 92 -15.01 -8.95 27.57
N GLN A 93 -14.43 -8.80 28.76
CA GLN A 93 -14.85 -7.80 29.74
C GLN A 93 -14.52 -6.38 29.30
N VAL A 94 -13.33 -6.15 28.71
CA VAL A 94 -12.93 -4.84 28.18
C VAL A 94 -13.82 -4.43 26.99
N VAL A 95 -14.11 -5.37 26.07
CA VAL A 95 -15.03 -5.12 24.95
C VAL A 95 -16.42 -4.77 25.45
N LYS A 96 -16.90 -5.45 26.48
CA LYS A 96 -18.23 -5.18 27.07
C LYS A 96 -18.30 -3.80 27.73
N THR A 97 -17.27 -3.39 28.46
CA THR A 97 -17.22 -2.05 29.08
C THR A 97 -17.21 -0.94 28.02
N MET A 98 -16.46 -1.10 26.93
CA MET A 98 -16.48 -0.12 25.83
C MET A 98 -17.85 -0.04 25.12
N LEU A 99 -18.59 -1.15 25.04
CA LEU A 99 -19.94 -1.20 24.48
C LEU A 99 -21.00 -0.54 25.39
N ASP A 100 -20.86 -0.69 26.72
CA ASP A 100 -21.76 -0.07 27.70
C ASP A 100 -21.52 1.45 27.83
N GLU A 101 -20.26 1.91 27.75
CA GLU A 101 -19.94 3.35 27.75
C GLU A 101 -20.51 4.05 26.51
N ASN A 102 -20.46 3.41 25.33
CA ASN A 102 -21.04 3.94 24.10
C ASN A 102 -22.59 4.03 24.14
N HIS A 103 -23.23 3.22 24.99
CA HIS A 103 -24.69 3.26 25.20
C HIS A 103 -25.13 4.36 26.18
N GLN A 104 -24.25 4.87 27.03
CA GLN A 104 -24.57 5.94 27.99
C GLN A 104 -24.45 7.34 27.38
N GLU A 105 -23.66 7.53 26.33
CA GLU A 105 -23.53 8.82 25.64
C GLU A 105 -24.67 9.10 24.63
N ALA A 106 -25.56 8.13 24.40
CA ALA A 106 -26.68 8.22 23.47
C ALA A 106 -28.05 8.51 24.14
N GLN A 107 -28.08 8.90 25.42
CA GLN A 107 -29.26 9.39 26.15
C GLN A 107 -29.06 10.82 26.65
#